data_AF-A0A834F6U3-F1
#
_entry.id   AF-A0A834F6U3-F1
#
_cell.length_a   1.000
_cell.length_b   1.000
_cell.length_c   1.000
_cell.angle_alpha   90.00
_cell.angle_beta   90.00
_cell.angle_gamma   90.00
#
_symmetry.space_group_name_H-M   'P 1'
#
loop_
_entity.id
_entity.type
_entity.pdbx_description
1 polymer ?
#
loop_
_entity_poly.entity_id
_entity_poly.type
_entity_poly.pdbx_seq_one_letter_code
_entity_poly.pdbx_strand_id
1 'polypeptide(L)'
;MVTADEQFSKVERSLKWQFEKYKKMIDALPEDVEKRSEDFVEVYHNKLGDKRLNTLYESVIGVSKVFSKPILQVYKEDPCSDRDSMITLCHQLFYLFGIGCITTMAHAVLIGTTWSA
;
A
#
# COMPACT_ATOMS: atom_id res chain seq x y z
N MET A 1 -20.39 5.33 -11.25
CA MET A 1 -19.51 4.15 -11.10
C MET A 1 -18.09 4.67 -10.97
N VAL A 2 -17.38 4.30 -9.91
CA VAL A 2 -15.94 4.57 -9.77
C VAL A 2 -15.22 3.57 -10.69
N THR A 3 -14.29 4.03 -11.53
CA THR A 3 -13.56 3.13 -12.45
C THR A 3 -12.52 2.31 -11.68
N ALA A 4 -12.06 1.20 -12.25
CA ALA A 4 -10.97 0.40 -11.69
C ALA A 4 -9.72 1.27 -11.42
N ASP A 5 -9.42 2.22 -12.31
CA ASP A 5 -8.29 3.15 -12.17
C ASP A 5 -8.43 4.08 -10.96
N GLU A 6 -9.64 4.56 -10.67
CA GLU A 6 -9.89 5.40 -9.50
C GLU A 6 -9.73 4.63 -8.19
N GLN A 7 -10.08 3.34 -8.16
CA GLN A 7 -9.88 2.48 -7.00
C GLN A 7 -8.40 2.13 -6.81
N PHE A 8 -7.71 1.79 -7.90
CA PHE A 8 -6.27 1.54 -7.90
C PHE A 8 -5.51 2.77 -7.38
N SER A 9 -5.83 3.94 -7.92
CA SER A 9 -5.24 5.22 -7.50
C SER A 9 -5.43 5.50 -6.01
N LYS A 10 -6.57 5.12 -5.42
CA LYS A 10 -6.81 5.27 -3.98
C LYS A 10 -5.93 4.34 -3.14
N VAL A 11 -5.76 3.09 -3.58
CA VAL A 11 -4.89 2.12 -2.91
C VAL A 11 -3.42 2.58 -3.01
N GLU A 12 -2.98 2.96 -4.21
CA GLU A 12 -1.64 3.47 -4.48
C GLU A 12 -1.30 4.69 -3.60
N ARG A 13 -2.17 5.71 -3.59
CA ARG A 13 -1.96 6.91 -2.77
C ARG A 13 -1.89 6.59 -1.29
N SER A 14 -2.70 5.64 -0.82
CA SER A 14 -2.71 5.24 0.59
C SER A 14 -1.40 4.56 0.99
N LEU A 15 -0.90 3.61 0.17
CA LEU A 15 0.35 2.91 0.44
C LEU A 15 1.55 3.87 0.42
N LYS A 16 1.62 4.76 -0.57
CA LYS A 16 2.65 5.81 -0.64
C LYS A 16 2.61 6.73 0.58
N TRP A 17 1.42 7.15 1.01
CA TRP A 17 1.28 8.03 2.17
C TRP A 17 1.72 7.38 3.48
N GLN A 18 1.37 6.10 3.70
CA GLN A 18 1.85 5.35 4.85
C GLN A 18 3.37 5.22 4.85
N PHE A 19 3.97 4.94 3.69
CA PHE A 19 5.41 4.83 3.55
C PHE A 19 6.12 6.17 3.80
N GLU A 20 5.55 7.29 3.36
CA GLU A 20 6.08 8.62 3.68
C GLU A 20 6.05 8.93 5.19
N LYS A 21 5.03 8.44 5.91
CA LYS A 21 4.99 8.56 7.38
C LYS A 21 6.02 7.67 8.06
N TYR A 22 6.19 6.44 7.57
CA TYR A 22 7.25 5.56 8.02
C TYR A 22 8.64 6.19 7.82
N LYS A 23 8.91 6.78 6.65
CA LYS A 23 10.17 7.50 6.38
C LYS A 23 10.41 8.63 7.38
N LYS A 24 9.40 9.44 7.65
CA LYS A 24 9.50 10.51 8.66
C LYS A 24 9.75 10.01 10.08
N MET A 25 9.33 8.79 10.40
CA MET A 25 9.59 8.16 11.68
C MET A 25 11.04 7.67 11.78
N ILE A 26 11.57 7.00 10.75
CA ILE A 26 12.96 6.53 10.75
C ILE A 26 13.98 7.67 10.64
N ASP A 27 13.59 8.79 10.01
CA ASP A 27 14.42 9.99 9.87
C ASP A 27 14.30 10.95 11.07
N ALA A 28 13.52 10.59 12.10
CA ALA A 28 13.27 11.44 13.26
C ALA A 28 14.51 11.58 14.16
N LEU A 29 14.70 12.78 14.72
CA LEU A 29 15.64 12.98 15.82
C LEU A 29 15.18 12.19 17.04
N PRO A 30 16.08 11.75 17.93
CA PRO A 30 15.73 10.93 19.11
C PRO A 30 14.60 11.51 19.97
N GLU A 31 14.55 12.83 20.13
CA GLU A 31 13.49 13.56 20.86
C GLU A 31 12.11 13.53 20.19
N ASP A 32 12.03 13.25 18.88
CA ASP A 32 10.78 13.21 18.10
C ASP A 32 10.31 11.79 17.79
N VAL A 33 11.13 10.75 18.05
CA VAL A 33 10.84 9.36 17.63
C VAL A 33 9.49 8.87 18.16
N GLU A 34 9.18 9.13 19.44
CA GLU A 34 7.93 8.70 20.06
C GLU A 34 6.72 9.31 19.36
N LYS A 35 6.70 10.64 19.25
CA LYS A 35 5.64 11.38 18.54
C LYS A 35 5.48 10.94 17.08
N ARG A 36 6.59 10.68 16.38
CA ARG A 36 6.55 10.23 14.98
C ARG A 36 6.07 8.79 14.84
N SER A 37 6.32 7.96 15.84
CA SER A 37 5.80 6.59 15.90
C SER A 37 4.29 6.61 16.13
N GLU A 38 3.79 7.45 17.03
CA GLU A 38 2.35 7.66 17.25
C GLU A 38 1.65 8.18 15.97
N ASP A 39 2.20 9.22 15.34
CA ASP A 39 1.73 9.76 14.05
C ASP A 39 1.63 8.66 12.98
N PHE A 40 2.62 7.77 12.92
CA PHE A 40 2.66 6.68 11.96
C PHE A 40 1.57 5.64 12.24
N VAL A 41 1.44 5.19 13.50
CA VAL A 41 0.42 4.22 13.92
C VAL A 41 -0.98 4.76 13.68
N GLU A 42 -1.23 6.03 14.01
CA GLU A 42 -2.51 6.69 13.77
C GLU A 42 -2.87 6.70 12.28
N VAL A 43 -1.93 7.12 11.43
CA VAL A 43 -2.14 7.14 9.97
C VAL A 43 -2.37 5.74 9.41
N TYR A 44 -1.67 4.75 9.94
CA TYR A 44 -1.83 3.37 9.52
C TYR A 44 -3.25 2.86 9.85
N HIS A 45 -3.75 3.09 11.06
CA HIS A 45 -5.12 2.70 11.46
C HIS A 45 -6.23 3.48 10.73
N ASN A 46 -6.13 4.81 10.66
CA ASN A 46 -7.19 5.67 10.12
C ASN A 46 -7.46 5.50 8.61
N LYS A 47 -6.57 4.84 7.87
CA LYS A 47 -6.69 4.67 6.41
C LYS A 47 -7.05 3.26 5.94
N LEU A 48 -7.58 2.40 6.83
CA LEU A 48 -7.80 0.97 6.60
C LEU A 48 -6.47 0.24 6.33
N GLY A 49 -5.39 0.62 7.02
CA GLY A 49 -4.02 0.26 6.63
C GLY A 49 -3.78 -1.22 6.38
N ASP A 50 -4.23 -2.08 7.29
CA ASP A 50 -4.13 -3.54 7.13
C ASP A 50 -4.89 -4.08 5.93
N LYS A 51 -5.99 -3.42 5.56
CA LYS A 51 -6.82 -3.84 4.43
C LYS A 51 -6.27 -3.33 3.11
N ARG A 52 -5.38 -2.33 3.05
CA ARG A 52 -4.93 -1.76 1.77
C ARG A 52 -3.97 -2.66 1.02
N LEU A 53 -2.99 -3.26 1.70
CA LEU A 53 -2.10 -4.23 1.07
C LEU A 53 -2.87 -5.49 0.65
N ASN A 54 -3.75 -5.99 1.52
CA ASN A 54 -4.65 -7.10 1.19
C ASN A 54 -5.58 -6.76 0.03
N THR A 55 -6.13 -5.53 -0.01
CA THR A 55 -6.95 -5.06 -1.14
C THR A 55 -6.10 -5.09 -2.41
N LEU A 56 -4.88 -4.56 -2.41
CA LEU A 56 -3.99 -4.62 -3.58
C LEU A 56 -3.77 -6.07 -4.04
N TYR A 57 -3.45 -6.97 -3.12
CA TYR A 57 -3.28 -8.40 -3.40
C TYR A 57 -4.54 -9.01 -4.03
N GLU A 58 -5.69 -8.89 -3.37
CA GLU A 58 -6.98 -9.41 -3.84
C GLU A 58 -7.37 -8.84 -5.21
N SER A 59 -6.94 -7.62 -5.54
CA SER A 59 -7.19 -6.96 -6.83
C SER A 59 -6.31 -7.50 -7.95
N VAL A 60 -5.07 -7.88 -7.62
CA VAL A 60 -4.16 -8.53 -8.56
C VAL A 60 -4.63 -9.94 -8.88
N ILE A 61 -5.08 -10.71 -7.88
CA ILE A 61 -5.53 -12.10 -8.07
C ILE A 61 -7.01 -12.21 -8.49
N GLY A 62 -7.75 -11.10 -8.54
CA GLY A 62 -9.15 -11.08 -9.00
C GLY A 62 -10.18 -11.60 -7.99
N VAL A 63 -9.83 -11.66 -6.71
CA VAL A 63 -10.73 -12.11 -5.63
C VAL A 63 -11.56 -10.94 -5.07
N SER A 64 -11.03 -9.72 -5.15
CA SER A 64 -11.70 -8.53 -4.63
C SER A 64 -12.87 -8.11 -5.52
N LYS A 65 -14.05 -7.92 -4.92
CA LYS A 65 -15.22 -7.27 -5.58
C LYS A 65 -14.98 -5.79 -5.89
N VAL A 66 -13.89 -5.20 -5.40
CA VAL A 66 -13.54 -3.80 -5.66
C VAL A 66 -13.21 -3.67 -7.14
N PHE A 67 -12.40 -4.58 -7.69
CA PHE A 67 -12.01 -4.57 -9.10
C PHE A 67 -12.84 -5.59 -9.88
N SER A 68 -13.53 -5.13 -10.92
CA SER A 68 -14.39 -5.99 -11.75
C SER A 68 -13.61 -7.00 -12.61
N LYS A 69 -12.29 -6.83 -12.75
CA LYS A 69 -11.37 -7.74 -13.43
C LYS A 69 -10.01 -7.73 -12.72
N PRO A 70 -9.25 -8.85 -12.72
CA PRO A 70 -7.89 -8.88 -12.19
C PRO A 70 -7.02 -7.85 -12.93
N ILE A 71 -6.22 -7.06 -12.20
CA ILE A 71 -5.41 -5.97 -12.77
C ILE A 71 -4.52 -6.48 -13.94
N LEU A 72 -3.88 -7.64 -13.76
CA LEU A 72 -3.03 -8.23 -14.80
C LEU A 72 -3.83 -8.72 -16.02
N GLN A 73 -5.10 -9.08 -15.84
CA GLN A 73 -5.98 -9.51 -16.91
C GLN A 73 -6.49 -8.32 -17.73
N VAL A 74 -6.83 -7.20 -17.09
CA VAL A 74 -7.27 -5.96 -17.78
C VAL A 74 -6.22 -5.53 -18.81
N TYR A 75 -4.95 -5.49 -18.41
CA TYR A 75 -3.88 -5.06 -19.30
C TYR A 75 -3.52 -6.10 -20.37
N LYS A 76 -3.69 -7.40 -20.09
CA LYS A 76 -3.44 -8.45 -21.10
C LYS A 76 -4.50 -8.41 -22.22
N GLU A 77 -5.72 -8.01 -21.89
CA GLU A 77 -6.85 -7.92 -22.81
C GLU A 77 -6.92 -6.58 -23.56
N ASP A 78 -6.13 -5.57 -23.16
CA ASP A 78 -6.11 -4.26 -23.79
C ASP A 78 -5.31 -4.30 -25.11
N PRO A 79 -5.97 -4.11 -26.27
CA PRO A 79 -5.30 -4.11 -27.58
C PRO A 79 -4.30 -2.96 -27.75
N CYS A 80 -4.29 -1.97 -26.86
CA CYS A 80 -3.30 -0.89 -26.81
C CYS A 80 -2.14 -1.15 -25.83
N SER A 81 -2.16 -2.24 -25.05
CA SER A 81 -1.08 -2.57 -24.11
C SER A 81 0.14 -3.13 -24.85
N ASP A 82 1.22 -2.36 -24.91
CA ASP A 82 2.52 -2.86 -25.36
C ASP A 82 3.32 -3.50 -24.20
N ARG A 83 4.49 -4.08 -24.56
CA ARG A 83 5.40 -4.71 -23.60
C ARG A 83 5.87 -3.74 -22.51
N ASP A 84 6.11 -2.49 -22.86
CA ASP A 84 6.68 -1.49 -21.96
C ASP A 84 5.64 -1.04 -20.92
N SER A 85 4.38 -0.97 -21.31
CA SER A 85 3.23 -0.73 -20.43
C SER A 85 3.11 -1.84 -19.38
N MET A 86 3.27 -3.10 -19.78
CA MET A 86 3.27 -4.23 -18.84
C MET A 86 4.46 -4.22 -17.89
N ILE A 87 5.67 -3.94 -18.39
CA ILE A 87 6.87 -3.81 -17.54
C ILE A 87 6.67 -2.69 -16.52
N THR A 88 6.11 -1.56 -16.95
CA THR A 88 5.82 -0.41 -16.09
C THR A 88 4.84 -0.78 -14.97
N LEU A 89 3.74 -1.47 -15.30
CA LEU A 89 2.78 -1.96 -14.31
C LEU A 89 3.42 -2.94 -13.32
N CYS A 90 4.23 -3.88 -13.80
CA CYS A 90 4.95 -4.83 -12.93
C CYS A 90 5.89 -4.10 -11.95
N HIS A 91 6.64 -3.10 -12.41
CA HIS A 91 7.46 -2.28 -11.52
C HIS A 91 6.63 -1.50 -10.50
N GLN A 92 5.50 -0.93 -10.91
CA GLN A 92 4.59 -0.23 -10.01
C GLN A 92 4.03 -1.17 -8.94
N LEU A 93 3.59 -2.38 -9.31
CA LEU A 93 3.10 -3.38 -8.37
C LEU A 93 4.21 -3.81 -7.41
N PHE A 94 5.41 -4.12 -7.92
CA PHE A 94 6.54 -4.52 -7.08
C PHE A 94 6.88 -3.44 -6.05
N TYR A 95 6.92 -2.18 -6.48
CA TYR A 95 7.14 -1.04 -5.59
C TYR A 95 6.04 -0.95 -4.51
N LEU A 96 4.77 -1.04 -4.91
CA LEU A 96 3.63 -0.94 -3.99
C LEU A 96 3.58 -2.08 -2.97
N PHE A 97 3.84 -3.31 -3.39
CA PHE A 97 3.96 -4.45 -2.48
C PHE A 97 5.13 -4.26 -1.52
N GLY A 98 6.29 -3.82 -2.03
CA GLY A 98 7.47 -3.58 -1.22
C GLY A 98 7.22 -2.58 -0.09
N ILE A 99 6.71 -1.39 -0.42
CA ILE A 99 6.43 -0.37 0.59
C ILE A 99 5.31 -0.79 1.54
N GLY A 100 4.28 -1.48 1.04
CA GLY A 100 3.17 -1.97 1.86
C GLY A 100 3.61 -3.03 2.86
N CYS A 101 4.47 -3.98 2.47
CA CYS A 101 5.04 -4.97 3.37
C CYS A 101 5.89 -4.30 4.45
N ILE A 102 6.75 -3.35 4.08
CA ILE A 102 7.60 -2.62 5.03
C ILE A 102 6.77 -1.89 6.08
N THR A 103 5.74 -1.13 5.67
CA THR A 103 4.90 -0.41 6.62
C THR A 103 4.06 -1.33 7.49
N THR A 104 3.56 -2.45 6.94
CA THR A 104 2.83 -3.47 7.71
C THR A 104 3.74 -4.09 8.79
N MET A 105 4.97 -4.46 8.45
CA MET A 105 5.92 -5.01 9.42
C MET A 105 6.32 -3.98 10.48
N ALA A 106 6.56 -2.73 10.10
CA ALA A 106 6.90 -1.66 11.05
C ALA A 106 5.77 -1.42 12.06
N HIS A 107 4.52 -1.40 11.60
CA HIS A 107 3.34 -1.29 12.45
C HIS A 107 3.20 -2.48 13.40
N ALA A 108 3.36 -3.71 12.90
CA ALA A 108 3.30 -4.91 13.72
C ALA A 108 4.35 -4.91 14.84
N VAL A 109 5.56 -4.42 14.57
CA VAL A 109 6.61 -4.27 15.58
C VAL A 109 6.20 -3.24 16.64
N LEU A 110 5.74 -2.05 16.24
CA LEU A 110 5.37 -0.98 17.17
C LEU A 110 4.18 -1.36 18.06
N ILE A 111 3.19 -2.06 17.51
CA ILE A 111 2.11 -2.63 18.31
C ILE A 111 2.63 -3.76 19.21
N GLY A 112 3.42 -4.68 18.69
CA GLY A 112 4.02 -5.77 19.48
C GLY A 112 4.82 -5.27 20.68
N THR A 113 5.54 -4.16 20.54
CA THR A 113 6.29 -3.50 21.64
C THR A 113 5.41 -2.76 22.64
N THR A 114 4.21 -2.30 22.25
CA THR A 114 3.31 -1.54 23.15
C THR A 114 2.41 -2.43 24.00
N TRP A 115 2.13 -3.68 23.59
CA TRP A 115 1.39 -4.67 24.40
C TRP A 115 2.28 -5.60 25.24
N SER A 116 3.61 -5.45 25.14
CA SER A 116 4.60 -6.25 25.89
C SER A 116 5.32 -5.46 27.00
N ALA A 117 4.89 -4.22 27.26
CA ALA A 117 5.32 -3.36 28.37
C ALA A 117 4.19 -3.20 29.40
#